data_AF-A0A0L8IAB1-F1
#
_entry.id   AF-A0A0L8IAB1-F1
#
_cell.length_a   1.000
_cell.length_b   1.000
_cell.length_c   1.000
_cell.angle_alpha   90.00
_cell.angle_beta   90.00
_cell.angle_gamma   90.00
#
_symmetry.space_group_name_H-M   'P 1'
#
loop_
_entity.id
_entity.type
_entity.pdbx_description
1 polymer ?
#
loop_
_entity_poly.entity_id
_entity_poly.type
_entity_poly.pdbx_seq_one_letter_code
_entity_poly.pdbx_strand_id
1 'polypeptide(L)'
;MSPRGRRLSPKTLCTDIVDDERIIRESWTFCDLVQHISTNDKAIAWLAKYKLISNSVTCPACGNPCTIIGYKQGIDGKRWRCPNHNFSRSIRKGSVFENSRLSLTTFTWLMYMWSRDYLLFEMGHETNVCMKSIIDLIRLVRELLERFLEDHPAELGDVPPEIGGFDLETGEPKIVEIDVTKFVKSKRNEKKHAKEFWIFGGIERGTEKCFLVPIEYQNKEAFEAAIIRWILPGTHIVSDIWAEYLEIDQIQQGIYTHELIDYDSEDTEIHTRNIDKLWIRLKKQFQRKHIKFLFQSFLTEFTWRAHFKNTDKFAALIYCIKHLYKV
;
A
#
# COMPACT_ATOMS: atom_id res chain seq x y z
N MET A 1 40.11 -25.30 34.79
CA MET A 1 38.93 -25.31 33.88
C MET A 1 37.98 -24.22 34.35
N SER A 2 37.96 -23.06 33.69
CA SER A 2 37.03 -21.99 34.04
C SER A 2 35.58 -22.43 33.76
N PRO A 3 34.61 -22.18 34.66
CA PRO A 3 33.22 -22.50 34.39
C PRO A 3 32.78 -21.63 33.21
N ARG A 4 32.37 -22.26 32.10
CA ARG A 4 31.70 -21.55 31.01
C ARG A 4 30.38 -21.04 31.56
N GLY A 5 30.34 -19.78 32.00
CA GLY A 5 29.11 -19.10 32.39
C GLY A 5 28.08 -19.26 31.29
N ARG A 6 26.96 -19.92 31.61
CA ARG A 6 25.86 -20.16 30.68
C ARG A 6 25.26 -18.79 30.35
N ARG A 7 25.59 -18.22 29.17
CA ARG A 7 24.95 -16.98 28.71
C ARG A 7 23.44 -17.18 28.74
N LEU A 8 22.74 -16.36 29.50
CA LEU A 8 21.28 -16.38 29.55
C LEU A 8 20.75 -16.09 28.14
N SER A 9 19.91 -16.98 27.62
CA SER A 9 19.25 -16.75 26.34
C SER A 9 18.38 -15.48 26.42
N PRO A 10 18.44 -14.59 25.42
CA PRO A 10 17.70 -13.34 25.46
C PRO A 10 16.19 -13.59 25.48
N LYS A 11 15.49 -12.74 26.26
CA LYS A 11 14.02 -12.73 26.38
C LYS A 11 13.35 -11.78 25.39
N THR A 12 14.12 -10.86 24.80
CA THR A 12 13.70 -9.93 23.75
C THR A 12 14.66 -10.00 22.56
N LEU A 13 14.17 -9.69 21.35
CA LEU A 13 14.99 -9.67 20.13
C LEU A 13 15.74 -8.36 19.93
N CYS A 14 15.09 -7.25 20.27
CA CYS A 14 15.60 -5.90 20.13
C CYS A 14 15.09 -5.01 21.28
N THR A 15 15.92 -4.09 21.74
CA THR A 15 15.55 -3.08 22.76
C THR A 15 15.27 -1.71 22.17
N ASP A 16 15.83 -1.40 20.99
CA ASP A 16 15.63 -0.15 20.25
C ASP A 16 14.51 -0.35 19.23
N ILE A 17 13.27 -0.08 19.65
CA ILE A 17 12.08 -0.20 18.80
C ILE A 17 11.83 1.14 18.11
N VAL A 18 11.62 1.10 16.79
CA VAL A 18 11.33 2.31 16.00
C VAL A 18 9.85 2.68 16.12
N ASP A 19 9.59 3.93 16.50
CA ASP A 19 8.25 4.52 16.51
C ASP A 19 7.76 4.90 15.09
N ASP A 20 6.50 5.30 14.99
CA ASP A 20 5.84 5.53 13.70
C ASP A 20 6.36 6.79 13.00
N GLU A 21 6.59 7.86 13.75
CA GLU A 21 7.16 9.10 13.21
C GLU A 21 8.52 8.88 12.58
N ARG A 22 9.36 8.07 13.22
CA ARG A 22 10.68 7.74 12.70
C ARG A 22 10.57 6.85 11.47
N ILE A 23 9.69 5.85 11.44
CA ILE A 23 9.47 5.01 10.24
C ILE A 23 9.12 5.90 9.05
N ILE A 24 8.14 6.79 9.18
CA ILE A 24 7.63 7.60 8.06
C ILE A 24 8.69 8.60 7.52
N ARG A 25 9.67 9.00 8.35
CA ARG A 25 10.76 9.90 7.94
C ARG A 25 11.98 9.17 7.36
N GLU A 26 12.06 7.85 7.47
CA GLU A 26 13.18 7.08 6.96
C GLU A 26 13.14 6.97 5.43
N SER A 27 14.32 6.98 4.81
CA SER A 27 14.52 6.70 3.39
C SER A 27 15.48 5.53 3.24
N TRP A 28 15.18 4.62 2.33
CA TRP A 28 15.90 3.36 2.19
C TRP A 28 16.50 3.22 0.81
N THR A 29 17.78 2.85 0.75
CA THR A 29 18.38 2.25 -0.44
C THR A 29 18.53 0.75 -0.26
N PHE A 30 18.73 0.04 -1.38
CA PHE A 30 18.97 -1.40 -1.35
C PHE A 30 20.25 -1.74 -0.59
N CYS A 31 21.30 -0.92 -0.78
CA CYS A 31 22.58 -1.07 -0.10
C CYS A 31 22.42 -0.95 1.42
N ASP A 32 21.68 0.05 1.89
CA ASP A 32 21.41 0.23 3.32
C ASP A 32 20.68 -0.99 3.89
N LEU A 33 19.60 -1.40 3.20
CA LEU A 33 18.82 -2.56 3.62
C LEU A 33 19.71 -3.81 3.74
N VAL A 34 20.50 -4.13 2.71
CA VAL A 34 21.39 -5.31 2.70
C VAL A 34 22.34 -5.32 3.89
N GLN A 35 22.91 -4.16 4.27
CA GLN A 35 23.81 -4.08 5.42
C GLN A 35 23.09 -4.41 6.75
N HIS A 36 21.84 -3.97 6.87
CA HIS A 36 20.98 -4.20 8.03
C HIS A 36 20.47 -5.64 8.15
N ILE A 37 20.35 -6.39 7.05
CA ILE A 37 19.80 -7.76 7.06
C ILE A 37 20.74 -8.82 6.47
N SER A 38 22.06 -8.55 6.50
CA SER A 38 23.10 -9.36 5.85
C SER A 38 23.26 -10.78 6.42
N THR A 39 22.73 -11.05 7.61
CA THR A 39 22.73 -12.37 8.24
C THR A 39 21.36 -12.65 8.86
N ASN A 40 21.02 -13.91 9.10
CA ASN A 40 19.77 -14.27 9.78
C ASN A 40 19.60 -13.52 11.11
N ASP A 41 20.66 -13.43 11.90
CA ASP A 41 20.61 -12.76 13.21
C ASP A 41 20.33 -11.26 13.10
N LYS A 42 20.97 -10.60 12.13
CA LYS A 42 20.72 -9.19 11.83
C LYS A 42 19.30 -8.97 11.28
N ALA A 43 18.86 -9.82 10.35
CA ALA A 43 17.51 -9.76 9.78
C ALA A 43 16.44 -9.90 10.87
N ILE A 44 16.59 -10.88 11.77
CA ILE A 44 15.66 -11.07 12.89
C ILE A 44 15.66 -9.85 13.82
N ALA A 45 16.84 -9.33 14.19
CA ALA A 45 16.94 -8.15 15.05
C ALA A 45 16.32 -6.90 14.40
N TRP A 46 16.56 -6.68 13.11
CA TRP A 46 16.01 -5.58 12.33
C TRP A 46 14.48 -5.71 12.21
N LEU A 47 13.95 -6.88 11.86
CA LEU A 47 12.51 -7.08 11.79
C LEU A 47 11.82 -6.89 13.15
N ALA A 48 12.45 -7.31 14.25
CA ALA A 48 11.91 -7.06 15.59
C ALA A 48 11.96 -5.56 15.95
N LYS A 49 13.03 -4.86 15.56
CA LYS A 49 13.19 -3.40 15.72
C LYS A 49 12.04 -2.60 15.11
N TYR A 50 11.56 -3.01 13.93
CA TYR A 50 10.41 -2.40 13.25
C TYR A 50 9.05 -3.02 13.63
N LYS A 51 9.01 -3.91 14.64
CA LYS A 51 7.81 -4.68 15.03
C LYS A 51 7.16 -5.43 13.87
N LEU A 52 7.96 -5.96 12.95
CA LEU A 52 7.48 -6.82 11.86
C LEU A 52 7.45 -8.30 12.26
N ILE A 53 8.08 -8.66 13.38
CA ILE A 53 7.96 -9.95 14.07
C ILE A 53 7.89 -9.72 15.58
N SER A 54 7.37 -10.69 16.33
CA SER A 54 7.21 -10.55 17.78
C SER A 54 8.56 -10.34 18.48
N ASN A 55 8.68 -9.25 19.22
CA ASN A 55 9.89 -8.95 19.98
C ASN A 55 10.01 -9.80 21.25
N SER A 56 8.90 -10.34 21.76
CA SER A 56 8.86 -11.25 22.91
C SER A 56 7.65 -12.18 22.81
N VAL A 57 7.69 -13.33 23.50
CA VAL A 57 6.57 -14.29 23.56
C VAL A 57 6.41 -14.78 24.98
N THR A 58 5.18 -14.81 25.50
CA THR A 58 4.88 -15.45 26.79
C THR A 58 4.43 -16.90 26.58
N CYS A 59 4.76 -17.77 27.53
CA CYS A 59 4.29 -19.15 27.49
C CYS A 59 2.83 -19.21 27.95
N PRO A 60 1.91 -19.84 27.19
CA PRO A 60 0.49 -19.90 27.57
C PRO A 60 0.23 -20.74 28.84
N ALA A 61 1.15 -21.64 29.20
CA ALA A 61 0.99 -22.52 30.36
C ALA A 61 1.46 -21.89 31.70
N CYS A 62 2.49 -21.05 31.71
CA CYS A 62 2.99 -20.38 32.93
C CYS A 62 2.93 -18.86 32.92
N GLY A 63 2.60 -18.21 31.80
CA GLY A 63 2.70 -16.75 31.65
C GLY A 63 4.13 -16.20 31.56
N ASN A 64 5.16 -16.99 31.87
CA ASN A 64 6.55 -16.51 31.86
C ASN A 64 7.07 -16.20 30.44
N PRO A 65 7.97 -15.21 30.30
CA PRO A 65 8.63 -14.92 29.02
C PRO A 65 9.43 -16.12 28.50
N CYS A 66 9.26 -16.40 27.20
CA CYS A 66 10.06 -17.35 26.47
C CYS A 66 11.45 -16.77 26.18
N THR A 67 12.38 -17.67 25.90
CA THR A 67 13.75 -17.32 25.48
C THR A 67 13.99 -17.77 24.05
N ILE A 68 14.95 -17.14 23.39
CA ILE A 68 15.34 -17.48 22.03
C ILE A 68 16.43 -18.53 22.06
N ILE A 69 16.23 -19.60 21.29
CA ILE A 69 17.20 -20.69 21.16
C ILE A 69 17.52 -20.95 19.69
N GLY A 70 18.69 -21.53 19.45
CA GLY A 70 19.07 -22.02 18.12
C GLY A 70 18.18 -23.18 17.68
N TYR A 71 17.81 -23.19 16.40
CA TYR A 71 16.97 -24.20 15.77
C TYR A 71 17.38 -24.39 14.31
N LYS A 72 18.41 -25.22 14.08
CA LYS A 72 19.05 -25.40 12.76
C LYS A 72 18.14 -26.04 11.71
N GLN A 73 17.10 -26.76 12.13
CA GLN A 73 16.13 -27.36 11.20
C GLN A 73 15.18 -26.30 10.59
N GLY A 74 15.07 -25.13 11.21
CA GLY A 74 14.28 -24.02 10.69
C GLY A 74 15.11 -23.08 9.82
N ILE A 75 14.48 -22.51 8.79
CA ILE A 75 15.11 -21.60 7.81
C ILE A 75 15.81 -20.41 8.50
N ASP A 76 15.23 -19.90 9.60
CA ASP A 76 15.76 -18.74 10.31
C ASP A 76 16.83 -19.09 11.35
N GLY A 77 17.04 -20.37 11.64
CA GLY A 77 18.00 -20.82 12.63
C GLY A 77 17.63 -20.53 14.09
N LYS A 78 16.46 -19.94 14.37
CA LYS A 78 16.01 -19.53 15.72
C LYS A 78 14.52 -19.82 15.95
N ARG A 79 14.17 -20.05 17.22
CA ARG A 79 12.77 -20.16 17.68
C ARG A 79 12.60 -19.70 19.13
N TRP A 80 11.36 -19.37 19.51
CA TRP A 80 10.98 -19.15 20.90
C TRP A 80 10.78 -20.47 21.63
N ARG A 81 11.27 -20.56 22.86
CA ARG A 81 11.10 -21.74 23.74
C ARG A 81 10.85 -21.29 25.18
N CYS A 82 9.84 -21.89 25.82
CA CYS A 82 9.67 -21.76 27.26
C CYS A 82 10.75 -22.58 27.98
N PRO A 83 11.44 -22.02 28.99
CA PRO A 83 12.41 -22.78 29.79
C PRO A 83 11.77 -23.91 30.62
N ASN A 84 10.52 -23.73 31.06
CA ASN A 84 9.87 -24.60 32.05
C ASN A 84 8.83 -25.55 31.45
N HIS A 85 8.39 -25.32 30.22
CA HIS A 85 7.30 -26.07 29.58
C HIS A 85 7.68 -26.52 28.17
N ASN A 86 7.01 -27.57 27.67
CA ASN A 86 7.18 -28.03 26.30
C ASN A 86 6.46 -27.14 25.27
N PHE A 87 6.63 -25.82 25.39
CA PHE A 87 6.09 -24.83 24.48
C PHE A 87 7.20 -24.22 23.63
N SER A 88 7.03 -24.25 22.30
CA SER A 88 7.89 -23.54 21.37
C SER A 88 7.07 -22.88 20.28
N ARG A 89 7.56 -21.76 19.75
CA ARG A 89 6.87 -20.98 18.72
C ARG A 89 7.89 -20.48 17.68
N SER A 90 7.51 -20.52 16.41
CA SER A 90 8.32 -19.90 15.35
C SER A 90 8.45 -18.40 15.60
N ILE A 91 9.60 -17.80 15.27
CA ILE A 91 9.77 -16.35 15.33
C ILE A 91 8.84 -15.61 14.35
N ARG A 92 8.34 -16.29 13.33
CA ARG A 92 7.44 -15.75 12.30
C ARG A 92 5.96 -15.76 12.71
N LYS A 93 5.61 -16.50 13.76
CA LYS A 93 4.22 -16.79 14.10
C LYS A 93 3.48 -15.52 14.52
N GLY A 94 2.42 -15.16 13.80
CA GLY A 94 1.60 -13.96 14.00
C GLY A 94 2.04 -12.77 13.13
N SER A 95 3.04 -12.93 12.26
CA SER A 95 3.56 -11.87 11.39
C SER A 95 3.25 -12.11 9.91
N VAL A 96 3.54 -11.12 9.06
CA VAL A 96 3.50 -11.22 7.59
C VAL A 96 4.38 -12.35 7.03
N PHE A 97 5.39 -12.79 7.78
CA PHE A 97 6.32 -13.84 7.35
C PHE A 97 5.81 -15.26 7.66
N GLU A 98 4.68 -15.40 8.36
CA GLU A 98 4.13 -16.69 8.73
C GLU A 98 3.83 -17.55 7.49
N ASN A 99 4.11 -18.86 7.57
CA ASN A 99 3.91 -19.84 6.51
C ASN A 99 4.72 -19.62 5.21
N SER A 100 5.48 -18.53 5.11
CA SER A 100 6.38 -18.32 3.96
C SER A 100 7.58 -19.26 4.01
N ARG A 101 7.93 -19.82 2.85
CA ARG A 101 9.14 -20.62 2.65
C ARG A 101 10.37 -19.78 2.29
N LEU A 102 10.19 -18.48 2.06
CA LEU A 102 11.30 -17.56 1.80
C LEU A 102 12.03 -17.24 3.10
N SER A 103 13.35 -17.09 3.04
CA SER A 103 14.12 -16.54 4.16
C SER A 103 13.61 -15.14 4.51
N LEU A 104 13.77 -14.72 5.77
CA LEU A 104 13.37 -13.37 6.20
C LEU A 104 14.08 -12.30 5.37
N THR A 105 15.37 -12.51 5.07
CA THR A 105 16.18 -11.63 4.24
C THR A 105 15.61 -11.52 2.82
N THR A 106 15.39 -12.64 2.12
CA THR A 106 14.88 -12.65 0.75
C THR A 106 13.47 -12.07 0.66
N PHE A 107 12.60 -12.38 1.62
CA PHE A 107 11.26 -11.81 1.68
C PHE A 107 11.34 -10.28 1.78
N THR A 108 12.18 -9.77 2.67
CA THR A 108 12.37 -8.33 2.89
C THR A 108 12.97 -7.64 1.65
N TRP A 109 13.92 -8.27 0.95
CA TRP A 109 14.42 -7.75 -0.33
C TRP A 109 13.33 -7.61 -1.38
N LEU A 110 12.46 -8.62 -1.52
CA LEU A 110 11.37 -8.57 -2.48
C LEU A 110 10.33 -7.50 -2.12
N MET A 111 10.06 -7.27 -0.83
CA MET A 111 9.23 -6.15 -0.38
C MET A 111 9.84 -4.80 -0.79
N TYR A 112 11.15 -4.63 -0.58
CA TYR A 112 11.87 -3.44 -1.02
C TYR A 112 11.81 -3.26 -2.55
N MET A 113 12.13 -4.30 -3.31
CA MET A 113 12.09 -4.25 -4.78
C MET A 113 10.70 -3.90 -5.30
N TRP A 114 9.64 -4.48 -4.73
CA TRP A 114 8.26 -4.10 -5.05
C TRP A 114 7.98 -2.63 -4.74
N SER A 115 8.46 -2.12 -3.60
CA SER A 115 8.26 -0.73 -3.21
C SER A 115 8.88 0.25 -4.23
N ARG A 116 10.00 -0.16 -4.85
CA ARG A 116 10.74 0.58 -5.89
C ARG A 116 10.30 0.27 -7.32
N ASP A 117 9.14 -0.38 -7.49
CA ASP A 117 8.53 -0.70 -8.80
C ASP A 117 9.41 -1.58 -9.72
N TYR A 118 10.25 -2.47 -9.15
CA TYR A 118 10.99 -3.45 -9.94
C TYR A 118 10.05 -4.36 -10.73
N LEU A 119 10.47 -4.75 -11.93
CA LEU A 119 9.75 -5.69 -12.78
C LEU A 119 9.92 -7.10 -12.25
N LEU A 120 8.92 -7.96 -12.47
CA LEU A 120 8.94 -9.34 -11.94
C LEU A 120 10.19 -10.12 -12.36
N PHE A 121 10.64 -9.95 -13.60
CA PHE A 121 11.82 -10.66 -14.10
C PHE A 121 13.10 -10.15 -13.46
N GLU A 122 13.18 -8.83 -13.16
CA GLU A 122 14.30 -8.23 -12.43
C GLU A 122 14.33 -8.79 -11.01
N MET A 123 13.19 -8.80 -10.31
CA MET A 123 13.08 -9.40 -8.98
C MET A 123 13.53 -10.87 -8.97
N GLY A 124 13.13 -11.65 -9.99
CA GLY A 124 13.54 -13.05 -10.15
C GLY A 124 15.02 -13.22 -10.43
N HIS A 125 15.58 -12.36 -11.28
CA HIS A 125 17.01 -12.35 -11.60
C HIS A 125 17.87 -12.03 -10.37
N GLU A 126 17.54 -10.95 -9.66
CA GLU A 126 18.32 -10.46 -8.52
C GLU A 126 18.26 -11.40 -7.29
N THR A 127 17.14 -12.12 -7.11
CA THR A 127 16.92 -12.92 -5.89
C THR A 127 16.98 -14.43 -6.11
N ASN A 128 17.04 -14.90 -7.36
CA ASN A 128 16.87 -16.30 -7.75
C ASN A 128 15.55 -16.93 -7.25
N VAL A 129 14.55 -16.11 -6.93
CA VAL A 129 13.22 -16.60 -6.52
C VAL A 129 12.37 -16.87 -7.75
N CYS A 130 11.64 -17.98 -7.74
CA CYS A 130 10.78 -18.32 -8.86
C CYS A 130 9.63 -17.31 -9.01
N MET A 131 9.26 -17.05 -10.26
CA MET A 131 8.22 -16.07 -10.61
C MET A 131 6.91 -16.29 -9.87
N LYS A 132 6.53 -17.56 -9.62
CA LYS A 132 5.31 -17.90 -8.87
C LYS A 132 5.33 -17.32 -7.46
N SER A 133 6.42 -17.50 -6.72
CA SER A 133 6.57 -16.97 -5.36
C SER A 133 6.61 -15.45 -5.32
N ILE A 134 7.20 -14.80 -6.32
CA ILE A 134 7.21 -13.33 -6.45
C ILE A 134 5.78 -12.81 -6.69
N ILE A 135 5.03 -13.47 -7.58
CA ILE A 135 3.63 -13.14 -7.85
C ILE A 135 2.78 -13.30 -6.59
N ASP A 136 2.96 -14.40 -5.84
CA ASP A 136 2.23 -14.64 -4.60
C ASP A 136 2.58 -13.58 -3.53
N LEU A 137 3.84 -13.15 -3.44
CA LEU A 137 4.23 -12.04 -2.57
C LEU A 137 3.56 -10.72 -2.96
N ILE A 138 3.52 -10.38 -4.25
CA ILE A 138 2.89 -9.14 -4.71
C ILE A 138 1.38 -9.15 -4.44
N ARG A 139 0.72 -10.31 -4.57
CA ARG A 139 -0.67 -10.47 -4.14
C ARG A 139 -0.82 -10.20 -2.65
N LEU A 140 0.01 -10.83 -1.83
CA LEU A 140 0.02 -10.60 -0.38
C LEU A 140 0.21 -9.12 -0.06
N VAL A 141 1.19 -8.44 -0.67
CA VAL A 141 1.41 -7.00 -0.43
C VAL A 141 0.15 -6.21 -0.76
N ARG A 142 -0.53 -6.47 -1.87
CA ARG A 142 -1.77 -5.76 -2.23
C ARG A 142 -2.93 -6.05 -1.29
N GLU A 143 -3.10 -7.29 -0.86
CA GLU A 143 -4.09 -7.67 0.15
C GLU A 143 -3.81 -6.94 1.48
N LEU A 144 -2.54 -6.73 1.82
CA LEU A 144 -2.17 -5.91 2.98
C LEU A 144 -2.50 -4.44 2.76
N LEU A 145 -2.27 -3.87 1.58
CA LEU A 145 -2.66 -2.49 1.31
C LEU A 145 -4.18 -2.31 1.43
N GLU A 146 -4.95 -3.24 0.87
CA GLU A 146 -6.42 -3.23 0.95
C GLU A 146 -6.90 -3.26 2.39
N ARG A 147 -6.45 -4.24 3.17
CA ARG A 147 -6.77 -4.35 4.60
C ARG A 147 -6.32 -3.14 5.40
N PHE A 148 -5.14 -2.59 5.11
CA PHE A 148 -4.65 -1.41 5.81
C PHE A 148 -5.56 -0.22 5.61
N LEU A 149 -5.96 0.04 4.36
CA LEU A 149 -6.85 1.14 4.01
C LEU A 149 -8.28 0.94 4.55
N GLU A 150 -8.74 -0.32 4.69
CA GLU A 150 -10.01 -0.65 5.34
C GLU A 150 -9.97 -0.45 6.87
N ASP A 151 -8.92 -0.92 7.54
CA ASP A 151 -8.76 -0.87 9.00
C ASP A 151 -8.37 0.52 9.51
N HIS A 152 -7.80 1.36 8.65
CA HIS A 152 -7.31 2.70 8.98
C HIS A 152 -7.91 3.76 8.06
N PRO A 153 -9.25 3.94 8.07
CA PRO A 153 -9.87 5.02 7.32
C PRO A 153 -9.24 6.35 7.73
N ALA A 154 -8.99 6.59 9.02
CA ALA A 154 -8.25 7.73 9.59
C ALA A 154 -6.89 8.06 8.93
N GLU A 155 -6.15 7.08 8.43
CA GLU A 155 -4.87 7.31 7.74
C GLU A 155 -5.10 7.86 6.33
N LEU A 156 -6.23 7.50 5.71
CA LEU A 156 -6.80 8.23 4.57
C LEU A 156 -7.57 9.50 5.00
N GLY A 157 -7.72 9.74 6.32
CA GLY A 157 -8.68 10.64 6.96
C GLY A 157 -9.95 9.90 7.38
N ASP A 158 -10.46 10.09 8.61
CA ASP A 158 -11.77 9.54 9.07
C ASP A 158 -12.96 10.16 8.31
N VAL A 159 -12.64 10.95 7.28
CA VAL A 159 -13.48 11.48 6.24
C VAL A 159 -12.92 10.90 4.93
N PRO A 160 -13.71 10.17 4.12
CA PRO A 160 -13.21 9.46 2.92
C PRO A 160 -12.30 10.38 2.13
N PRO A 161 -11.11 9.98 1.63
CA PRO A 161 -10.05 10.91 1.25
C PRO A 161 -10.61 12.06 0.44
N GLU A 162 -10.75 13.16 1.16
CA GLU A 162 -11.71 14.19 0.87
C GLU A 162 -10.95 15.16 -0.01
N ILE A 163 -10.89 14.83 -1.29
CA ILE A 163 -10.29 15.73 -2.27
C ILE A 163 -11.22 16.92 -2.43
N GLY A 164 -10.63 18.11 -2.55
CA GLY A 164 -11.36 19.36 -2.64
C GLY A 164 -11.67 19.98 -1.27
N GLY A 165 -12.87 20.55 -1.17
CA GLY A 165 -13.38 21.36 -0.07
C GLY A 165 -12.87 22.78 -0.13
N PHE A 166 -12.68 23.40 1.03
CA PHE A 166 -12.09 24.72 1.13
C PHE A 166 -10.60 24.64 1.45
N ASP A 167 -9.83 25.54 0.87
CA ASP A 167 -8.48 25.82 1.34
C ASP A 167 -8.53 26.45 2.73
N LEU A 168 -7.73 25.95 3.66
CA LEU A 168 -7.78 26.39 5.07
C LEU A 168 -7.10 27.76 5.28
N GLU A 169 -6.21 28.16 4.37
CA GLU A 169 -5.50 29.43 4.44
C GLU A 169 -6.27 30.54 3.74
N THR A 170 -6.79 30.26 2.53
CA THR A 170 -7.49 31.28 1.73
C THR A 170 -8.99 31.29 1.95
N GLY A 171 -9.59 30.18 2.37
CA GLY A 171 -11.05 30.01 2.45
C GLY A 171 -11.72 29.80 1.10
N GLU A 172 -10.96 29.69 0.01
CA GLU A 172 -11.49 29.50 -1.34
C GLU A 172 -11.80 28.03 -1.63
N PRO A 173 -12.79 27.73 -2.49
CA PRO A 173 -13.02 26.38 -3.00
C PRO A 173 -11.78 25.83 -3.68
N LYS A 174 -11.35 24.64 -3.27
CA LYS A 174 -10.38 23.86 -4.02
C LYS A 174 -11.02 23.30 -5.27
N ILE A 175 -10.17 23.07 -6.28
CA ILE A 175 -10.60 22.60 -7.58
C ILE A 175 -10.32 21.10 -7.72
N VAL A 176 -11.33 20.34 -8.13
CA VAL A 176 -11.22 18.91 -8.46
C VAL A 176 -11.61 18.69 -9.91
N GLU A 177 -10.69 18.12 -10.70
CA GLU A 177 -10.98 17.65 -12.05
C GLU A 177 -11.55 16.23 -11.99
N ILE A 178 -12.70 15.96 -12.61
CA ILE A 178 -13.28 14.62 -12.72
C ILE A 178 -13.36 14.17 -14.17
N ASP A 179 -13.19 12.87 -14.39
CA ASP A 179 -13.27 12.26 -15.72
C ASP A 179 -13.50 10.74 -15.63
N VAL A 180 -13.86 10.13 -16.75
CA VAL A 180 -14.04 8.69 -16.93
C VAL A 180 -13.03 8.17 -17.94
N THR A 181 -12.32 7.09 -17.58
CA THR A 181 -11.42 6.42 -18.52
C THR A 181 -11.71 4.93 -18.67
N LYS A 182 -11.55 4.45 -19.90
CA LYS A 182 -11.72 3.04 -20.27
C LYS A 182 -10.38 2.29 -20.23
N PHE A 183 -10.40 1.13 -19.59
CA PHE A 183 -9.33 0.14 -19.61
C PHE A 183 -9.75 -1.10 -20.38
N VAL A 184 -8.98 -1.44 -21.42
CA VAL A 184 -9.17 -2.66 -22.19
C VAL A 184 -8.07 -3.66 -21.81
N LYS A 185 -8.46 -4.77 -21.17
CA LYS A 185 -7.54 -5.86 -20.90
C LYS A 185 -7.48 -6.78 -22.12
N SER A 186 -6.47 -6.58 -22.97
CA SER A 186 -6.20 -7.50 -24.08
C SER A 186 -5.92 -8.91 -23.54
N LYS A 187 -6.63 -9.92 -24.07
CA LYS A 187 -6.30 -11.33 -23.82
C LYS A 187 -5.49 -11.85 -24.99
N ARG A 188 -4.42 -12.59 -24.69
CA ARG A 188 -3.42 -13.12 -25.63
C ARG A 188 -3.94 -14.20 -26.62
N ASN A 189 -5.26 -14.33 -26.83
CA ASN A 189 -5.87 -15.28 -27.78
C ASN A 189 -7.17 -14.68 -28.34
N GLU A 190 -7.23 -14.54 -29.66
CA GLU A 190 -8.15 -13.74 -30.50
C GLU A 190 -9.63 -14.17 -30.51
N LYS A 191 -10.07 -15.09 -29.64
CA LYS A 191 -11.40 -15.74 -29.74
C LYS A 191 -12.41 -15.42 -28.64
N LYS A 192 -12.16 -14.43 -27.77
CA LYS A 192 -13.14 -13.99 -26.74
C LYS A 192 -13.09 -12.47 -26.59
N HIS A 193 -14.26 -11.83 -26.46
CA HIS A 193 -14.42 -10.40 -26.23
C HIS A 193 -13.47 -9.90 -25.11
N ALA A 194 -12.79 -8.77 -25.35
CA ALA A 194 -11.94 -8.14 -24.37
C ALA A 194 -12.78 -7.72 -23.15
N LYS A 195 -12.26 -7.91 -21.93
CA LYS A 195 -12.94 -7.40 -20.74
C LYS A 195 -12.60 -5.91 -20.62
N GLU A 196 -13.63 -5.09 -20.67
CA GLU A 196 -13.55 -3.65 -20.51
C GLU A 196 -13.86 -3.29 -19.06
N PHE A 197 -13.12 -2.32 -18.53
CA PHE A 197 -13.35 -1.75 -17.22
C PHE A 197 -13.42 -0.24 -17.38
N TRP A 198 -14.39 0.37 -16.74
CA TRP A 198 -14.51 1.82 -16.67
C TRP A 198 -14.08 2.26 -15.28
N ILE A 199 -13.26 3.32 -15.25
CA ILE A 199 -12.86 3.97 -14.01
C ILE A 199 -13.41 5.38 -14.05
N PHE A 200 -14.15 5.74 -13.03
CA PHE A 200 -14.40 7.13 -12.69
C PHE A 200 -13.34 7.58 -11.70
N GLY A 201 -12.80 8.79 -11.88
CA GLY A 201 -11.87 9.34 -10.91
C GLY A 201 -11.91 10.84 -10.87
N GLY A 202 -11.24 11.36 -9.83
CA GLY A 202 -11.04 12.78 -9.63
C GLY A 202 -9.64 13.07 -9.13
N ILE A 203 -9.10 14.23 -9.47
CA ILE A 203 -7.81 14.73 -8.98
C ILE A 203 -7.93 16.18 -8.52
N GLU A 204 -7.41 16.45 -7.33
CA GLU A 204 -7.34 17.80 -6.78
C GLU A 204 -6.21 18.59 -7.46
N ARG A 205 -6.51 19.79 -7.98
CA ARG A 205 -5.50 20.68 -8.55
C ARG A 205 -4.54 21.18 -7.47
N GLY A 206 -3.29 21.43 -7.86
CA GLY A 206 -2.23 21.85 -6.94
C GLY A 206 -1.72 20.75 -6.01
N THR A 207 -2.40 19.60 -5.95
CA THR A 207 -1.93 18.43 -5.20
C THR A 207 -1.84 17.19 -6.10
N GLU A 208 -1.64 16.01 -5.50
CA GLU A 208 -1.75 14.75 -6.25
C GLU A 208 -2.76 13.80 -5.57
N LYS A 209 -3.63 14.34 -4.72
CA LYS A 209 -4.69 13.53 -4.14
C LYS A 209 -5.69 13.18 -5.24
N CYS A 210 -6.06 11.91 -5.33
CA CYS A 210 -7.00 11.43 -6.32
C CYS A 210 -7.80 10.24 -5.78
N PHE A 211 -9.01 10.05 -6.32
CA PHE A 211 -9.76 8.80 -6.17
C PHE A 211 -9.89 8.11 -7.53
N LEU A 212 -9.86 6.78 -7.52
CA LEU A 212 -10.03 5.95 -8.72
C LEU A 212 -11.02 4.82 -8.38
N VAL A 213 -12.23 4.89 -8.94
CA VAL A 213 -13.33 3.99 -8.62
C VAL A 213 -13.74 3.24 -9.88
N PRO A 214 -13.69 1.90 -9.90
CA PRO A 214 -14.33 1.15 -10.97
C PRO A 214 -15.83 1.37 -10.93
N ILE A 215 -16.41 1.65 -12.09
CA ILE A 215 -17.85 1.75 -12.27
C ILE A 215 -18.31 0.62 -13.19
N GLU A 216 -19.34 -0.12 -12.76
CA GLU A 216 -19.95 -1.16 -13.59
C GLU A 216 -20.95 -0.55 -14.58
N TYR A 217 -21.63 0.52 -14.16
CA TYR A 217 -22.61 1.25 -14.94
C TYR A 217 -22.20 2.73 -15.03
N GLN A 218 -22.23 3.29 -16.23
CA GLN A 218 -22.05 4.73 -16.47
C GLN A 218 -23.41 5.42 -16.40
N ASN A 219 -23.97 5.52 -15.21
CA ASN A 219 -25.23 6.20 -14.96
C ASN A 219 -25.05 7.29 -13.90
N LYS A 220 -25.98 8.24 -13.89
CA LYS A 220 -25.95 9.42 -13.02
C LYS A 220 -25.81 9.01 -11.55
N GLU A 221 -26.55 8.00 -11.11
CA GLU A 221 -26.56 7.55 -9.72
C GLU A 221 -25.19 7.03 -9.26
N ALA A 222 -24.48 6.29 -10.12
CA ALA A 222 -23.14 5.79 -9.78
C ALA A 222 -22.10 6.92 -9.67
N PHE A 223 -22.18 7.92 -10.55
CA PHE A 223 -21.31 9.09 -10.51
C PHE A 223 -21.60 9.98 -9.30
N GLU A 224 -22.86 10.28 -9.02
CA GLU A 224 -23.28 11.04 -7.84
C GLU A 224 -22.83 10.37 -6.54
N ALA A 225 -23.05 9.05 -6.42
CA ALA A 225 -22.62 8.30 -5.24
C ALA A 225 -21.10 8.38 -5.05
N ALA A 226 -20.32 8.37 -6.15
CA ALA A 226 -18.89 8.55 -6.08
C ALA A 226 -18.49 10.00 -5.72
N ILE A 227 -19.12 11.02 -6.31
CA ILE A 227 -18.87 12.43 -5.98
C ILE A 227 -19.13 12.66 -4.48
N ILE A 228 -20.31 12.27 -3.99
CA ILE A 228 -20.69 12.40 -2.57
C ILE A 228 -19.72 11.66 -1.65
N ARG A 229 -19.22 10.50 -2.10
CA ARG A 229 -18.34 9.67 -1.29
C ARG A 229 -16.91 10.20 -1.26
N TRP A 230 -16.40 10.81 -2.33
CA TRP A 230 -14.97 11.07 -2.48
C TRP A 230 -14.60 12.54 -2.61
N ILE A 231 -15.56 13.44 -2.82
CA ILE A 231 -15.34 14.87 -2.99
C ILE A 231 -16.01 15.64 -1.85
N LEU A 232 -15.21 16.47 -1.18
CA LEU A 232 -15.65 17.32 -0.07
C LEU A 232 -16.78 18.29 -0.48
N PRO A 233 -17.80 18.52 0.36
CA PRO A 233 -18.70 19.65 0.18
C PRO A 233 -17.94 20.98 0.05
N GLY A 234 -18.45 21.89 -0.77
CA GLY A 234 -17.84 23.19 -1.05
C GLY A 234 -16.79 23.18 -2.17
N THR A 235 -16.49 22.03 -2.76
CA THR A 235 -15.53 21.90 -3.87
C THR A 235 -16.02 22.58 -5.14
N HIS A 236 -15.09 23.17 -5.90
CA HIS A 236 -15.30 23.53 -7.29
C HIS A 236 -14.89 22.37 -8.21
N ILE A 237 -15.86 21.76 -8.88
CA ILE A 237 -15.63 20.60 -9.75
C ILE A 237 -15.50 21.08 -11.19
N VAL A 238 -14.47 20.58 -11.88
CA VAL A 238 -14.25 20.83 -13.31
C VAL A 238 -14.34 19.50 -14.06
N SER A 239 -15.09 19.47 -15.14
CA SER A 239 -15.20 18.30 -16.01
C SER A 239 -15.33 18.72 -17.47
N ASP A 240 -15.22 17.78 -18.39
CA ASP A 240 -15.59 17.98 -19.78
C ASP A 240 -17.08 17.69 -20.05
N ILE A 241 -17.48 17.88 -21.30
CA ILE A 241 -18.87 17.88 -21.78
C ILE A 241 -19.63 16.60 -21.41
N TRP A 242 -18.96 15.44 -21.25
CA TRP A 242 -19.69 14.22 -20.90
C TRP A 242 -20.42 14.36 -19.57
N ALA A 243 -19.95 15.14 -18.60
CA ALA A 243 -20.55 15.24 -17.27
C ALA A 243 -21.72 16.23 -17.17
N GLU A 244 -22.12 16.90 -18.25
CA GLU A 244 -23.25 17.86 -18.26
C GLU A 244 -24.57 17.25 -17.74
N TYR A 245 -24.80 15.95 -17.97
CA TYR A 245 -26.02 15.27 -17.51
C TYR A 245 -26.07 15.02 -15.99
N LEU A 246 -24.97 15.25 -15.27
CA LEU A 246 -24.88 14.98 -13.84
C LEU A 246 -25.56 16.03 -12.97
N GLU A 247 -25.79 17.25 -13.47
CA GLU A 247 -26.35 18.37 -12.68
C GLU A 247 -25.62 18.52 -11.33
N ILE A 248 -24.29 18.57 -11.38
CA ILE A 248 -23.42 18.49 -10.19
C ILE A 248 -23.72 19.61 -9.19
N ASP A 249 -24.05 20.79 -9.70
CA ASP A 249 -24.49 21.97 -8.96
C ASP A 249 -25.84 21.80 -8.24
N GLN A 250 -26.57 20.71 -8.49
CA GLN A 250 -27.82 20.36 -7.81
C GLN A 250 -27.64 19.23 -6.78
N ILE A 251 -26.51 18.52 -6.81
CA ILE A 251 -26.21 17.44 -5.86
C ILE A 251 -26.23 17.98 -4.43
N GLN A 252 -26.98 17.29 -3.56
CA GLN A 252 -27.17 17.65 -2.15
C GLN A 252 -27.54 19.13 -1.91
N GLN A 253 -28.45 19.69 -2.73
CA GLN A 253 -28.92 21.08 -2.63
C GLN A 253 -27.84 22.12 -2.99
N GLY A 254 -26.91 21.76 -3.88
CA GLY A 254 -25.93 22.69 -4.45
C GLY A 254 -24.76 23.02 -3.55
N ILE A 255 -24.29 22.02 -2.80
CA ILE A 255 -23.06 22.14 -2.00
C ILE A 255 -21.78 22.13 -2.86
N TYR A 256 -21.88 21.80 -4.15
CA TYR A 256 -20.78 21.81 -5.10
C TYR A 256 -21.00 22.92 -6.13
N THR A 257 -19.91 23.52 -6.61
CA THR A 257 -19.96 24.33 -7.84
C THR A 257 -19.37 23.52 -8.98
N HIS A 258 -19.85 23.74 -10.20
CA HIS A 258 -19.45 22.96 -11.36
C HIS A 258 -19.19 23.85 -12.56
N GLU A 259 -18.10 23.57 -13.26
CA GLU A 259 -17.73 24.21 -14.51
C GLU A 259 -17.40 23.15 -15.57
N LEU A 260 -17.99 23.33 -16.77
CA LEU A 260 -17.69 22.52 -17.94
C LEU A 260 -16.56 23.17 -18.73
N ILE A 261 -15.62 22.34 -19.19
CA ILE A 261 -14.55 22.81 -20.08
C ILE A 261 -15.16 23.20 -21.43
N ASP A 262 -14.96 24.46 -21.78
CA ASP A 262 -15.16 24.97 -23.12
C ASP A 262 -13.86 24.80 -23.93
N TYR A 263 -13.86 23.86 -24.88
CA TYR A 263 -12.72 23.57 -25.74
C TYR A 263 -12.43 24.69 -26.76
N ASP A 264 -13.37 25.60 -26.97
CA ASP A 264 -13.24 26.73 -27.90
C ASP A 264 -12.82 28.03 -27.17
N SER A 265 -12.67 28.00 -25.85
CA SER A 265 -12.24 29.15 -25.03
C SER A 265 -10.73 29.42 -25.12
N GLU A 266 -10.36 30.70 -25.13
CA GLU A 266 -8.96 31.15 -24.98
C GLU A 266 -8.47 31.09 -23.52
N ASP A 267 -9.37 30.83 -22.56
CA ASP A 267 -9.04 30.71 -21.15
C ASP A 267 -8.27 29.41 -20.87
N THR A 268 -6.99 29.55 -20.56
CA THR A 268 -6.10 28.41 -20.29
C THR A 268 -6.17 27.89 -18.86
N GLU A 269 -6.87 28.57 -17.95
CA GLU A 269 -6.98 28.16 -16.54
C GLU A 269 -8.02 27.05 -16.33
N ILE A 270 -9.01 26.92 -17.21
CA ILE A 270 -10.07 25.90 -17.12
C ILE A 270 -9.69 24.69 -18.00
N HIS A 271 -9.25 23.59 -17.36
CA HIS A 271 -8.82 22.38 -18.07
C HIS A 271 -8.93 21.07 -17.25
N THR A 272 -8.85 19.92 -17.93
CA THR A 272 -8.74 18.56 -17.34
C THR A 272 -7.35 17.92 -17.55
N ARG A 273 -6.32 18.74 -17.81
CA ARG A 273 -4.97 18.25 -18.13
C ARG A 273 -4.34 17.42 -17.00
N ASN A 274 -4.71 17.65 -15.74
CA ASN A 274 -4.14 16.90 -14.63
C ASN A 274 -4.73 15.48 -14.57
N ILE A 275 -6.04 15.35 -14.81
CA ILE A 275 -6.68 14.04 -14.87
C ILE A 275 -6.28 13.25 -16.12
N ASP A 276 -6.03 13.91 -17.25
CA ASP A 276 -5.43 13.26 -18.44
C ASP A 276 -4.05 12.67 -18.13
N LYS A 277 -3.19 13.45 -17.47
CA LYS A 277 -1.87 12.98 -17.03
C LYS A 277 -2.00 11.83 -16.02
N LEU A 278 -2.99 11.88 -15.14
CA LEU A 278 -3.30 10.79 -14.21
C LEU A 278 -3.63 9.50 -14.98
N TRP A 279 -4.49 9.58 -16.00
CA TRP A 279 -4.81 8.45 -16.87
C TRP A 279 -3.61 7.87 -17.60
N ILE A 280 -2.73 8.73 -18.12
CA ILE A 280 -1.49 8.28 -18.77
C ILE A 280 -0.60 7.53 -17.77
N ARG A 281 -0.43 8.05 -16.54
CA ARG A 281 0.35 7.40 -15.48
C ARG A 281 -0.23 6.03 -15.12
N LEU A 282 -1.55 5.98 -14.87
CA LEU A 282 -2.28 4.77 -14.52
C LEU A 282 -2.17 3.70 -15.62
N LYS A 283 -2.42 4.08 -16.88
CA LYS A 283 -2.32 3.18 -18.04
C LYS A 283 -0.89 2.67 -18.25
N LYS A 284 0.13 3.53 -18.13
CA LYS A 284 1.54 3.11 -18.22
C LYS A 284 1.93 2.12 -17.12
N GLN A 285 1.50 2.35 -15.88
CA GLN A 285 1.79 1.44 -14.77
C GLN A 285 1.08 0.10 -14.95
N PHE A 286 -0.17 0.11 -15.43
CA PHE A 286 -0.94 -1.09 -15.74
C PHE A 286 -0.28 -1.93 -16.84
N GLN A 287 0.19 -1.28 -17.92
CA GLN A 287 0.88 -1.95 -19.02
C GLN A 287 2.20 -2.61 -18.56
N ARG A 288 3.03 -1.89 -17.79
CA ARG A 288 4.30 -2.42 -17.27
C ARG A 288 4.12 -3.65 -16.37
N LYS A 289 3.03 -3.67 -15.58
CA LYS A 289 2.78 -4.71 -14.58
C LYS A 289 2.07 -5.95 -15.13
N HIS A 290 2.02 -6.18 -16.46
CA HIS A 290 1.72 -7.41 -17.26
C HIS A 290 1.07 -8.65 -16.60
N ILE A 291 0.20 -8.51 -15.61
CA ILE A 291 -0.19 -9.63 -14.77
C ILE A 291 -1.71 -9.74 -14.70
N LYS A 292 -2.18 -10.99 -14.74
CA LYS A 292 -3.57 -11.42 -14.60
C LYS A 292 -4.10 -11.20 -13.18
N PHE A 293 -3.98 -10.00 -12.63
CA PHE A 293 -4.54 -9.66 -11.32
C PHE A 293 -5.95 -9.10 -11.43
N LEU A 294 -6.64 -9.09 -10.28
CA LEU A 294 -7.89 -8.37 -10.07
C LEU A 294 -7.62 -6.88 -10.23
N PHE A 295 -8.46 -6.23 -11.05
CA PHE A 295 -8.34 -4.80 -11.37
C PHE A 295 -8.37 -3.93 -10.11
N GLN A 296 -9.22 -4.28 -9.14
CA GLN A 296 -9.32 -3.61 -7.84
C GLN A 296 -7.99 -3.53 -7.10
N SER A 297 -7.30 -4.68 -6.93
CA SER A 297 -6.00 -4.74 -6.24
C SER A 297 -4.93 -3.84 -6.86
N PHE A 298 -5.03 -3.56 -8.16
CA PHE A 298 -4.12 -2.64 -8.85
C PHE A 298 -4.46 -1.17 -8.54
N LEU A 299 -5.75 -0.83 -8.49
CA LEU A 299 -6.19 0.51 -8.11
C LEU A 299 -5.85 0.81 -6.65
N THR A 300 -6.06 -0.16 -5.75
CA THR A 300 -5.65 -0.05 -4.35
C THR A 300 -4.15 0.28 -4.22
N GLU A 301 -3.30 -0.46 -4.96
CA GLU A 301 -1.86 -0.16 -4.99
C GLU A 301 -1.58 1.25 -5.54
N PHE A 302 -2.27 1.67 -6.59
CA PHE A 302 -2.10 3.01 -7.17
C PHE A 302 -2.46 4.11 -6.16
N THR A 303 -3.65 4.01 -5.55
CA THR A 303 -4.14 4.98 -4.57
C THR A 303 -3.23 5.04 -3.35
N TRP A 304 -2.79 3.89 -2.83
CA TRP A 304 -1.82 3.82 -1.74
C TRP A 304 -0.49 4.51 -2.09
N ARG A 305 0.03 4.29 -3.32
CA ARG A 305 1.24 4.97 -3.78
C ARG A 305 1.05 6.48 -3.91
N ALA A 306 -0.11 6.95 -4.37
CA ALA A 306 -0.41 8.38 -4.43
C ALA A 306 -0.50 9.01 -3.04
N HIS A 307 -1.16 8.32 -2.10
CA HIS A 307 -1.29 8.77 -0.71
C HIS A 307 0.08 8.99 -0.05
N PHE A 308 0.98 8.01 -0.12
CA PHE A 308 2.32 8.10 0.49
C PHE A 308 3.36 8.83 -0.39
N LYS A 309 2.98 9.69 -1.35
CA LYS A 309 3.90 10.21 -2.40
C LYS A 309 5.22 10.81 -1.89
N ASN A 310 5.17 11.49 -0.75
CA ASN A 310 6.31 12.17 -0.16
C ASN A 310 7.07 11.28 0.85
N THR A 311 6.62 10.05 1.03
CA THR A 311 7.22 9.04 1.91
C THR A 311 7.91 7.99 1.06
N ASP A 312 9.06 7.49 1.54
CA ASP A 312 9.68 6.33 0.94
C ASP A 312 8.72 5.13 0.96
N LYS A 313 8.52 4.46 -0.19
CA LYS A 313 7.52 3.40 -0.32
C LYS A 313 7.85 2.17 0.50
N PHE A 314 9.13 1.92 0.79
CA PHE A 314 9.49 0.79 1.64
C PHE A 314 9.16 1.11 3.10
N ALA A 315 9.50 2.33 3.55
CA ALA A 315 9.11 2.82 4.87
C ALA A 315 7.58 2.82 5.07
N ALA A 316 6.81 3.32 4.10
CA ALA A 316 5.36 3.29 4.13
C ALA A 316 4.80 1.85 4.20
N LEU A 317 5.41 0.89 3.48
CA LEU A 317 4.99 -0.51 3.55
C LEU A 317 5.28 -1.12 4.94
N ILE A 318 6.43 -0.80 5.54
CA ILE A 318 6.77 -1.21 6.91
C ILE A 318 5.73 -0.67 7.89
N TYR A 319 5.36 0.61 7.76
CA TYR A 319 4.32 1.25 8.56
C TYR A 319 3.00 0.47 8.49
N CYS A 320 2.51 0.18 7.27
CA CYS A 320 1.27 -0.58 7.10
C CYS A 320 1.33 -1.96 7.76
N ILE A 321 2.43 -2.70 7.59
CA ILE A 321 2.58 -4.04 8.16
C ILE A 321 2.60 -3.98 9.69
N LYS A 322 3.31 -3.01 10.28
CA LYS A 322 3.37 -2.81 11.73
C LYS A 322 1.98 -2.58 12.34
N HIS A 323 1.10 -1.88 11.64
CA HIS A 323 -0.26 -1.60 12.09
C HIS A 323 -1.23 -2.78 11.89
N LEU A 324 -1.03 -3.58 10.84
CA LEU A 324 -1.85 -4.77 10.58
C LEU A 324 -1.51 -5.98 11.46
N TYR A 325 -0.24 -6.13 11.84
CA TYR A 325 0.25 -7.27 12.61
C TYR A 325 0.66 -6.83 14.02
N LYS A 326 -0.23 -7.05 14.99
CA LYS A 326 0.00 -6.77 16.41
C LYS A 326 0.90 -7.84 17.05
N VAL A 327 2.19 -7.83 16.69
CA VAL A 327 3.20 -8.85 17.05
C VAL A 327 4.03 -8.53 18.29
#